data_AF-A0A9E5AFZ8-F1
#
_entry.id   AF-A0A9E5AFZ8-F1
#
_cell.length_a   1.000
_cell.length_b   1.000
_cell.length_c   1.000
_cell.angle_alpha   90.00
_cell.angle_beta   90.00
_cell.angle_gamma   90.00
#
_symmetry.space_group_name_H-M   'P 1'
#
loop_
_entity.id
_entity.type
_entity.pdbx_description
1 polymer ?
#
loop_
_entity_poly.entity_id
_entity_poly.type
_entity_poly.pdbx_seq_one_letter_code
_entity_poly.pdbx_strand_id
1 'polypeptide(L)'
;MNSDTLPPRSKVVSLRYFEPAKRRATQYEEVTLHTQWDPQNFAAQGWFNRDLDGRPAWDRHSTALKAHDWWAYRDPAEEWFRPYVARQAALGSAITLATEGAKQAGLFADLTPPWRAFLATHYAAYRFPEYGLFMALSYAQREALSDVVAGPLLFQSLEKARHAQDIALYTMELEAALPGFSDAECKALWLDSPVWQPTRLVIEYLMAARDWGEINFVINLIYEPLFATLFNRELLLRCAARHGDAVAAVIAAGNEKDRTYRQSAALALVRFVMAQDAHNALVLNAWLAQWTPLVLAAVQHIAPLFVGLSAQPFESARQVVVRDWRALMLELGLSGPVVAV
;
A
#
# COMPACT_ATOMS: atom_id res chain seq x y z
N MET A 1 -0.64 13.92 -65.53
CA MET A 1 -1.03 13.62 -64.13
C MET A 1 -0.46 12.26 -63.78
N ASN A 2 0.77 12.22 -63.28
CA ASN A 2 1.38 10.99 -62.77
C ASN A 2 1.17 10.98 -61.26
N SER A 3 0.51 9.92 -60.80
CA SER A 3 0.28 9.64 -59.39
C SER A 3 1.61 9.28 -58.71
N ASP A 4 2.09 10.15 -57.84
CA ASP A 4 3.13 9.85 -56.87
C ASP A 4 2.65 8.73 -55.95
N THR A 5 3.13 7.52 -56.24
CA THR A 5 2.98 6.36 -55.37
C THR A 5 4.02 6.50 -54.28
N LEU A 6 3.57 6.87 -53.07
CA LEU A 6 4.40 6.83 -51.87
C LEU A 6 5.03 5.43 -51.74
N PRO A 7 6.33 5.33 -51.39
CA PRO A 7 6.97 4.04 -51.20
C PRO A 7 6.22 3.22 -50.14
N PRO A 8 6.15 1.88 -50.29
CA PRO A 8 5.47 1.04 -49.31
C PRO A 8 6.06 1.30 -47.93
N ARG A 9 5.20 1.65 -46.96
CA ARG A 9 5.58 1.80 -45.54
C ARG A 9 6.39 0.56 -45.16
N SER A 10 7.67 0.76 -44.82
CA SER A 10 8.56 -0.29 -44.35
C SER A 10 7.83 -1.13 -43.29
N LYS A 11 7.86 -2.46 -43.44
CA LYS A 11 7.35 -3.39 -42.42
C LYS A 11 7.76 -2.87 -41.05
N VAL A 12 6.76 -2.55 -40.22
CA VAL A 12 6.90 -1.87 -38.92
C VAL A 12 8.09 -2.46 -38.15
N VAL A 13 9.23 -1.79 -38.20
CA VAL A 13 10.26 -1.95 -37.19
C VAL A 13 9.65 -1.25 -35.99
N SER A 14 9.14 -2.02 -35.02
CA SER A 14 8.73 -1.43 -33.75
C SER A 14 9.95 -0.67 -33.25
N LEU A 15 9.86 0.65 -33.18
CA LEU A 15 10.93 1.51 -32.69
C LEU A 15 11.07 1.23 -31.20
N ARG A 16 11.78 0.15 -30.86
CA ARG A 16 12.03 -0.28 -29.49
C ARG A 16 13.29 0.40 -29.04
N TYR A 17 13.11 1.39 -28.17
CA TYR A 17 14.17 2.17 -27.58
C TYR A 17 14.59 1.65 -26.19
N PHE A 18 13.95 0.57 -25.71
CA PHE A 18 14.24 -0.10 -24.44
C PHE A 18 14.33 -1.62 -24.62
N GLU A 19 14.99 -2.30 -23.68
CA GLU A 19 15.05 -3.76 -23.59
C GLU A 19 13.85 -4.30 -22.79
N PRO A 20 13.00 -5.17 -23.39
CA PRO A 20 11.92 -5.81 -22.67
C PRO A 20 12.42 -6.80 -21.62
N ALA A 21 11.76 -6.87 -20.46
CA ALA A 21 12.10 -7.82 -19.41
C ALA A 21 11.73 -9.28 -19.77
N LYS A 22 10.83 -9.46 -20.74
CA LYS A 22 10.41 -10.76 -21.29
C LYS A 22 10.77 -10.86 -22.77
N ARG A 23 10.51 -12.01 -23.41
CA ARG A 23 10.77 -12.21 -24.86
C ARG A 23 10.10 -11.14 -25.75
N ARG A 24 9.00 -10.55 -25.31
CA ARG A 24 8.30 -9.46 -25.98
C ARG A 24 7.95 -8.39 -24.96
N ALA A 25 8.00 -7.13 -25.38
CA ALA A 25 7.50 -6.01 -24.59
C ALA A 25 6.05 -6.26 -24.20
N THR A 26 5.74 -6.02 -22.94
CA THR A 26 4.37 -6.01 -22.45
C THR A 26 3.75 -4.64 -22.69
N GLN A 27 2.41 -4.57 -22.72
CA GLN A 27 1.75 -3.28 -22.87
C GLN A 27 2.09 -2.34 -21.69
N TYR A 28 2.30 -2.87 -20.49
CA TYR A 28 2.80 -2.13 -19.34
C TYR A 28 4.12 -1.43 -19.62
N GLU A 29 5.11 -2.17 -20.17
CA GLU A 29 6.42 -1.60 -20.52
C GLU A 29 6.29 -0.52 -21.59
N GLU A 30 5.49 -0.78 -22.63
CA GLU A 30 5.30 0.15 -23.75
C GLU A 30 4.67 1.49 -23.34
N VAL A 31 3.79 1.49 -22.33
CA VAL A 31 3.05 2.71 -21.92
C VAL A 31 3.59 3.38 -20.66
N THR A 32 4.51 2.73 -19.94
CA THR A 32 5.03 3.23 -18.65
C THR A 32 6.46 3.71 -18.76
N LEU A 33 7.34 2.94 -19.41
CA LEU A 33 8.77 3.22 -19.42
C LEU A 33 9.06 4.58 -20.03
N HIS A 34 9.96 5.30 -19.36
CA HIS A 34 10.50 6.57 -19.80
C HIS A 34 9.46 7.68 -20.06
N THR A 35 8.27 7.55 -19.46
CA THR A 35 7.31 8.65 -19.34
C THR A 35 7.81 9.70 -18.34
N GLN A 36 8.55 9.26 -17.32
CA GLN A 36 9.45 10.11 -16.55
C GLN A 36 10.74 10.29 -17.35
N TRP A 37 11.05 11.52 -17.72
CA TRP A 37 12.31 11.83 -18.40
C TRP A 37 13.43 12.05 -17.39
N ASP A 38 14.63 11.61 -17.75
CA ASP A 38 15.85 11.83 -16.99
C ASP A 38 17.00 12.16 -17.95
N PRO A 39 17.86 13.14 -17.62
CA PRO A 39 19.04 13.47 -18.40
C PRO A 39 19.93 12.29 -18.80
N GLN A 40 20.04 11.25 -17.97
CA GLN A 40 20.82 10.05 -18.25
C GLN A 40 20.30 9.31 -19.48
N ASN A 41 19.00 9.39 -19.76
CA ASN A 41 18.36 8.64 -20.84
C ASN A 41 18.17 9.48 -22.11
N PHE A 42 17.68 10.73 -21.99
CA PHE A 42 17.19 11.48 -23.16
C PHE A 42 17.60 12.96 -23.23
N ALA A 43 18.37 13.49 -22.26
CA ALA A 43 18.74 14.91 -22.26
C ALA A 43 20.19 15.14 -21.80
N ALA A 44 21.13 15.00 -22.74
CA ALA A 44 22.57 15.15 -22.50
C ALA A 44 22.98 16.52 -21.92
N GLN A 45 22.16 17.56 -22.12
CA GLN A 45 22.41 18.89 -21.56
C GLN A 45 22.06 19.01 -20.06
N GLY A 46 21.49 17.97 -19.45
CA GLY A 46 21.10 17.99 -18.04
C GLY A 46 19.67 18.50 -17.80
N TRP A 47 19.38 18.82 -16.54
CA TRP A 47 18.09 19.36 -16.13
C TRP A 47 17.92 20.82 -16.58
N PHE A 48 16.88 21.09 -17.38
CA PHE A 48 16.56 22.44 -17.85
C PHE A 48 15.72 23.26 -16.85
N ASN A 49 14.94 22.59 -15.99
CA ASN A 49 14.13 23.21 -14.94
C ASN A 49 14.69 22.80 -13.57
N ARG A 50 14.97 23.80 -12.73
CA ARG A 50 15.42 23.63 -11.35
C ARG A 50 14.50 24.42 -10.42
N ASP A 51 14.41 24.00 -9.16
CA ASP A 51 13.70 24.76 -8.14
C ASP A 51 14.47 26.01 -7.71
N LEU A 52 13.92 26.77 -6.74
CA LEU A 52 14.55 27.98 -6.20
C LEU A 52 15.93 27.73 -5.56
N ASP A 53 16.17 26.51 -5.08
CA ASP A 53 17.43 26.08 -4.46
C ASP A 53 18.39 25.45 -5.49
N GLY A 54 18.02 25.43 -6.77
CA GLY A 54 18.82 24.83 -7.84
C GLY A 54 18.72 23.30 -7.92
N ARG A 55 17.80 22.66 -7.19
CA ARG A 55 17.59 21.21 -7.23
C ARG A 55 16.94 20.78 -8.54
N PRO A 56 17.32 19.61 -9.07
CA PRO A 56 16.68 19.04 -10.26
C PRO A 56 15.22 18.66 -9.98
N ALA A 57 14.45 18.39 -11.04
CA ALA A 57 13.06 17.96 -10.91
C ALA A 57 12.92 16.60 -10.17
N TRP A 58 13.90 15.72 -10.33
CA TRP A 58 14.09 14.52 -9.53
C TRP A 58 15.52 14.48 -9.02
N ASP A 59 15.67 14.38 -7.70
CA ASP A 59 16.96 14.35 -7.05
C ASP A 59 17.37 12.92 -6.75
N ARG A 60 18.51 12.46 -7.28
CA ARG A 60 19.04 11.12 -7.00
C ARG A 60 19.32 10.87 -5.51
N HIS A 61 19.40 11.94 -4.72
CA HIS A 61 19.55 11.90 -3.26
C HIS A 61 18.21 11.80 -2.51
N SER A 62 17.08 11.70 -3.22
CA SER A 62 15.75 11.48 -2.63
C SER A 62 15.59 10.10 -1.97
N THR A 63 16.57 9.21 -2.14
CA THR A 63 16.71 7.98 -1.37
C THR A 63 18.18 7.64 -1.10
N ALA A 64 18.44 6.92 -0.01
CA ALA A 64 19.72 6.31 0.29
C ALA A 64 19.98 5.04 -0.54
N LEU A 65 18.94 4.44 -1.14
CA LEU A 65 19.10 3.30 -2.04
C LEU A 65 19.80 3.71 -3.34
N LYS A 66 20.55 2.77 -3.92
CA LYS A 66 21.32 2.98 -5.14
C LYS A 66 20.90 2.00 -6.22
N ALA A 67 20.74 2.51 -7.44
CA ALA A 67 20.60 1.69 -8.64
C ALA A 67 21.37 2.35 -9.78
N HIS A 68 21.93 1.54 -10.69
CA HIS A 68 22.56 2.06 -11.90
C HIS A 68 21.53 2.60 -12.89
N ASP A 69 20.40 1.91 -12.98
CA ASP A 69 19.28 2.30 -13.84
C ASP A 69 17.95 1.98 -13.15
N TRP A 70 17.25 3.00 -12.66
CA TRP A 70 15.94 2.83 -12.02
C TRP A 70 14.84 2.37 -12.99
N TRP A 71 15.02 2.55 -14.31
CA TRP A 71 14.11 2.02 -15.33
C TRP A 71 14.33 0.54 -15.60
N ALA A 72 15.31 -0.13 -14.99
CA ALA A 72 15.46 -1.59 -15.12
C ALA A 72 14.47 -2.37 -14.23
N TYR A 73 13.87 -1.73 -13.22
CA TYR A 73 12.83 -2.34 -12.39
C TYR A 73 11.54 -2.62 -13.19
N ARG A 74 10.84 -3.72 -12.85
CA ARG A 74 9.51 -4.04 -13.39
C ARG A 74 8.62 -4.52 -12.25
N ASP A 75 7.43 -3.92 -12.14
CA ASP A 75 6.40 -4.42 -11.24
C ASP A 75 5.92 -5.81 -11.72
N PRO A 76 5.99 -6.87 -10.89
CA PRO A 76 5.46 -8.19 -11.24
C PRO A 76 3.98 -8.19 -11.64
N ALA A 77 3.20 -7.23 -11.13
CA ALA A 77 1.79 -7.10 -11.47
C ALA A 77 1.55 -6.50 -12.87
N GLU A 78 2.56 -5.85 -13.45
CA GLU A 78 2.46 -5.15 -14.74
C GLU A 78 1.25 -4.21 -14.81
N GLU A 79 0.89 -3.60 -13.68
CA GLU A 79 -0.23 -2.67 -13.62
C GLU A 79 0.16 -1.33 -14.23
N TRP A 80 -0.66 -0.89 -15.18
CA TRP A 80 -0.72 0.49 -15.64
C TRP A 80 -2.17 0.99 -15.47
N PHE A 81 -2.45 2.23 -15.87
CA PHE A 81 -3.73 2.89 -15.56
C PHE A 81 -4.97 2.02 -15.82
N ARG A 82 -5.11 1.41 -17.02
CA ARG A 82 -6.33 0.65 -17.38
C ARG A 82 -6.56 -0.61 -16.54
N PRO A 83 -5.62 -1.57 -16.41
CA PRO A 83 -5.85 -2.74 -15.56
C PRO A 83 -6.04 -2.37 -14.09
N TYR A 84 -5.35 -1.34 -13.59
CA TYR A 84 -5.54 -0.84 -12.23
C TYR A 84 -6.98 -0.35 -12.00
N VAL A 85 -7.48 0.59 -12.82
CA VAL A 85 -8.85 1.12 -12.61
C VAL A 85 -9.92 0.07 -12.85
N ALA A 86 -9.71 -0.88 -13.76
CA ALA A 86 -10.64 -1.99 -13.96
C ALA A 86 -10.75 -2.87 -12.71
N ARG A 87 -9.62 -3.18 -12.07
CA ARG A 87 -9.59 -3.96 -10.83
C ARG A 87 -10.24 -3.22 -9.67
N GLN A 88 -9.93 -1.93 -9.50
CA GLN A 88 -10.52 -1.11 -8.45
C GLN A 88 -12.03 -0.89 -8.65
N ALA A 89 -12.49 -0.73 -9.90
CA ALA A 89 -13.92 -0.64 -10.23
C ALA A 89 -14.68 -1.93 -9.90
N ALA A 90 -14.07 -3.10 -10.18
CA ALA A 90 -14.65 -4.39 -9.81
C ALA A 90 -14.78 -4.55 -8.29
N LEU A 91 -13.76 -4.11 -7.54
CA LEU A 91 -13.81 -4.11 -6.08
C LEU A 91 -14.90 -3.16 -5.54
N GLY A 92 -14.98 -1.93 -6.05
CA GLY A 92 -16.03 -0.98 -5.69
C GLY A 92 -17.43 -1.54 -5.94
N SER A 93 -17.64 -2.18 -7.10
CA SER A 93 -18.91 -2.82 -7.43
C SER A 93 -19.27 -3.97 -6.46
N ALA A 94 -18.28 -4.75 -6.02
CA ALA A 94 -18.50 -5.81 -5.04
C ALA A 94 -18.90 -5.25 -3.66
N ILE A 95 -18.26 -4.16 -3.21
CA ILE A 95 -18.61 -3.48 -1.96
C ILE A 95 -20.02 -2.89 -2.06
N THR A 96 -20.36 -2.18 -3.15
CA THR A 96 -21.71 -1.65 -3.37
C THR A 96 -22.76 -2.75 -3.33
N LEU A 97 -22.53 -3.87 -4.01
CA LEU A 97 -23.46 -5.00 -4.02
C LEU A 97 -23.67 -5.59 -2.61
N ALA A 98 -22.58 -5.75 -1.84
CA ALA A 98 -22.66 -6.27 -0.48
C ALA A 98 -23.43 -5.32 0.45
N THR A 99 -23.15 -4.01 0.38
CA THR A 99 -23.82 -2.98 1.17
C THR A 99 -25.30 -2.89 0.87
N GLU A 100 -25.68 -2.79 -0.41
CA GLU A 100 -27.09 -2.70 -0.81
C GLU A 100 -27.86 -3.99 -0.47
N GLY A 101 -27.24 -5.16 -0.67
CA GLY A 101 -27.83 -6.44 -0.29
C GLY A 101 -28.08 -6.53 1.22
N ALA A 102 -27.10 -6.13 2.05
CA ALA A 102 -27.24 -6.13 3.49
C ALA A 102 -28.33 -5.15 3.97
N LYS A 103 -28.41 -3.97 3.35
CA LYS A 103 -29.44 -2.96 3.62
C LYS A 103 -30.83 -3.47 3.29
N GLN A 104 -31.03 -4.03 2.10
CA GLN A 104 -32.34 -4.55 1.65
C GLN A 104 -32.82 -5.72 2.51
N ALA A 105 -31.91 -6.60 2.94
CA ALA A 105 -32.24 -7.74 3.78
C ALA A 105 -32.31 -7.41 5.29
N GLY A 106 -32.01 -6.16 5.69
CA GLY A 106 -32.04 -5.74 7.09
C GLY A 106 -30.91 -6.32 7.94
N LEU A 107 -29.82 -6.83 7.34
CA LEU A 107 -28.76 -7.56 8.04
C LEU A 107 -27.96 -6.71 9.03
N PHE A 108 -28.00 -5.38 8.90
CA PHE A 108 -27.38 -4.50 9.89
C PHE A 108 -27.99 -4.66 11.29
N ALA A 109 -29.27 -5.03 11.37
CA ALA A 109 -29.95 -5.29 12.64
C ALA A 109 -29.44 -6.57 13.33
N ASP A 110 -28.77 -7.47 12.62
CA ASP A 110 -28.21 -8.71 13.15
C ASP A 110 -26.79 -8.55 13.70
N LEU A 111 -26.14 -7.40 13.45
CA LEU A 111 -24.80 -7.12 13.97
C LEU A 111 -24.81 -7.21 15.49
N THR A 112 -23.89 -8.00 16.05
CA THR A 112 -23.83 -8.15 17.52
C THR A 112 -23.43 -6.82 18.19
N PRO A 113 -23.91 -6.53 19.42
CA PRO A 113 -23.56 -5.29 20.14
C PRO A 113 -22.05 -4.99 20.25
N PRO A 114 -21.16 -5.94 20.64
CA PRO A 114 -19.72 -5.64 20.72
C PRO A 114 -19.12 -5.30 19.36
N TRP A 115 -19.61 -5.89 18.27
CA TRP A 115 -19.17 -5.59 16.91
C TRP A 115 -19.59 -4.19 16.46
N ARG A 116 -20.84 -3.78 16.73
CA ARG A 116 -21.30 -2.40 16.44
C ARG A 116 -20.45 -1.36 17.16
N ALA A 117 -20.14 -1.60 18.44
CA ALA A 117 -19.26 -0.73 19.21
C ALA A 117 -17.86 -0.64 18.58
N PHE A 118 -17.27 -1.78 18.18
CA PHE A 118 -16.00 -1.82 17.46
C PHE A 118 -16.02 -1.06 16.13
N LEU A 119 -17.09 -1.24 15.34
CA LEU A 119 -17.25 -0.55 14.05
C LEU A 119 -17.33 0.96 14.22
N ALA A 120 -18.14 1.43 15.17
CA ALA A 120 -18.32 2.86 15.50
C ALA A 120 -17.05 3.53 16.03
N THR A 121 -16.17 2.76 16.68
CA THR A 121 -14.99 3.30 17.37
C THR A 121 -13.70 3.00 16.64
N HIS A 122 -13.23 1.76 16.71
CA HIS A 122 -11.90 1.37 16.29
C HIS A 122 -11.80 1.10 14.79
N TYR A 123 -12.80 0.49 14.15
CA TYR A 123 -12.78 0.35 12.70
C TYR A 123 -12.97 1.72 12.03
N ALA A 124 -13.88 2.55 12.53
CA ALA A 124 -14.00 3.93 12.11
C ALA A 124 -12.67 4.69 12.21
N ALA A 125 -11.98 4.59 13.35
CA ALA A 125 -10.68 5.24 13.58
C ALA A 125 -9.58 4.70 12.63
N TYR A 126 -9.68 3.45 12.16
CA TYR A 126 -8.72 2.85 11.25
C TYR A 126 -8.63 3.57 9.88
N ARG A 127 -9.59 4.44 9.53
CA ARG A 127 -9.47 5.31 8.35
C ARG A 127 -8.30 6.30 8.43
N PHE A 128 -7.92 6.73 9.63
CA PHE A 128 -6.86 7.72 9.84
C PHE A 128 -5.45 7.18 9.53
N PRO A 129 -5.04 5.98 10.00
CA PRO A 129 -3.78 5.41 9.57
C PRO A 129 -3.77 5.12 8.06
N GLU A 130 -4.85 4.61 7.47
CA GLU A 130 -4.93 4.40 6.01
C GLU A 130 -4.77 5.74 5.24
N TYR A 131 -5.41 6.82 5.69
CA TYR A 131 -5.22 8.15 5.09
C TYR A 131 -3.80 8.70 5.28
N GLY A 132 -3.16 8.42 6.41
CA GLY A 132 -1.75 8.76 6.65
C GLY A 132 -0.80 8.04 5.68
N LEU A 133 -1.06 6.76 5.39
CA LEU A 133 -0.31 6.00 4.38
C LEU A 133 -0.52 6.58 2.97
N PHE A 134 -1.74 6.99 2.63
CA PHE A 134 -2.02 7.70 1.37
C PHE A 134 -1.13 8.96 1.24
N MET A 135 -1.04 9.78 2.28
CA MET A 135 -0.22 10.99 2.25
C MET A 135 1.29 10.68 2.12
N ALA A 136 1.79 9.71 2.89
CA ALA A 136 3.20 9.30 2.82
C ALA A 136 3.58 8.77 1.42
N LEU A 137 2.72 7.93 0.82
CA LEU A 137 2.95 7.38 -0.52
C LEU A 137 2.79 8.43 -1.62
N SER A 138 1.94 9.44 -1.43
CA SER A 138 1.80 10.57 -2.37
C SER A 138 3.08 11.38 -2.49
N TYR A 139 3.81 11.54 -1.37
CA TYR A 139 5.17 12.08 -1.38
C TYR A 139 6.15 11.10 -2.05
N ALA A 140 6.15 9.84 -1.63
CA ALA A 140 7.10 8.84 -2.14
C ALA A 140 7.04 8.68 -3.68
N GLN A 141 5.84 8.61 -4.28
CA GLN A 141 5.69 8.49 -5.74
C GLN A 141 6.24 9.71 -6.49
N ARG A 142 6.17 10.91 -5.90
CA ARG A 142 6.69 12.14 -6.54
C ARG A 142 8.22 12.11 -6.60
N GLU A 143 8.85 11.58 -5.57
CA GLU A 143 10.31 11.56 -5.42
C GLU A 143 10.98 10.32 -6.00
N ALA A 144 10.19 9.31 -6.39
CA ALA A 144 10.67 8.10 -7.03
C ALA A 144 11.45 8.39 -8.33
N LEU A 145 12.50 7.60 -8.56
CA LEU A 145 13.52 7.88 -9.57
C LEU A 145 13.27 7.23 -10.93
N SER A 146 12.10 6.61 -11.12
CA SER A 146 11.60 6.18 -12.42
C SER A 146 10.08 5.98 -12.38
N ASP A 147 9.44 6.05 -13.54
CA ASP A 147 8.01 5.79 -13.73
C ASP A 147 7.58 4.38 -13.32
N VAL A 148 8.39 3.38 -13.65
CA VAL A 148 8.14 1.97 -13.27
C VAL A 148 8.21 1.74 -11.76
N VAL A 149 8.96 2.57 -11.01
CA VAL A 149 8.96 2.57 -9.54
C VAL A 149 7.82 3.42 -8.99
N ALA A 150 7.59 4.61 -9.55
CA ALA A 150 6.57 5.56 -9.10
C ALA A 150 5.14 5.02 -9.25
N GLY A 151 4.85 4.32 -10.36
CA GLY A 151 3.51 3.81 -10.69
C GLY A 151 2.88 2.95 -9.59
N PRO A 152 3.53 1.88 -9.12
CA PRO A 152 3.01 1.06 -8.02
C PRO A 152 2.80 1.85 -6.72
N LEU A 153 3.63 2.85 -6.41
CA LEU A 153 3.47 3.71 -5.22
C LEU A 153 2.25 4.62 -5.34
N LEU A 154 2.04 5.20 -6.53
CA LEU A 154 0.85 6.00 -6.83
C LEU A 154 -0.43 5.16 -6.74
N PHE A 155 -0.44 3.97 -7.32
CA PHE A 155 -1.60 3.09 -7.23
C PHE A 155 -1.88 2.67 -5.79
N GLN A 156 -0.84 2.36 -5.01
CA GLN A 156 -1.01 2.08 -3.60
C GLN A 156 -1.56 3.27 -2.81
N SER A 157 -1.10 4.50 -3.08
CA SER A 157 -1.61 5.67 -2.37
C SER A 157 -3.12 5.82 -2.57
N LEU A 158 -3.60 5.62 -3.79
CA LEU A 158 -5.02 5.66 -4.13
C LEU A 158 -5.80 4.50 -3.50
N GLU A 159 -5.23 3.29 -3.42
CA GLU A 159 -5.83 2.16 -2.71
C GLU A 159 -6.02 2.47 -1.21
N LYS A 160 -5.05 3.16 -0.60
CA LYS A 160 -5.12 3.60 0.81
C LYS A 160 -6.17 4.67 1.04
N ALA A 161 -6.27 5.64 0.12
CA ALA A 161 -7.35 6.62 0.15
C ALA A 161 -8.73 5.97 -0.02
N ARG A 162 -8.87 5.02 -0.96
CA ARG A 162 -10.10 4.25 -1.18
C ARG A 162 -10.50 3.51 0.09
N HIS A 163 -9.59 2.77 0.73
CA HIS A 163 -9.93 2.00 1.92
C HIS A 163 -10.39 2.91 3.07
N ALA A 164 -9.74 4.05 3.29
CA ALA A 164 -10.19 5.05 4.26
C ALA A 164 -11.60 5.58 3.93
N GLN A 165 -11.92 5.78 2.65
CA GLN A 165 -13.24 6.19 2.19
C GLN A 165 -14.30 5.09 2.36
N ASP A 166 -13.97 3.83 2.06
CA ASP A 166 -14.89 2.70 2.23
C ASP A 166 -15.28 2.51 3.69
N ILE A 167 -14.34 2.71 4.62
CA ILE A 167 -14.62 2.72 6.06
C ILE A 167 -15.64 3.82 6.38
N ALA A 168 -15.42 5.05 5.89
CA ALA A 168 -16.30 6.18 6.16
C ALA A 168 -17.70 6.00 5.54
N LEU A 169 -17.77 5.51 4.31
CA LEU A 169 -19.05 5.23 3.64
C LEU A 169 -19.81 4.11 4.34
N TYR A 170 -19.11 3.07 4.81
CA TYR A 170 -19.76 1.99 5.54
C TYR A 170 -20.30 2.46 6.89
N THR A 171 -19.57 3.28 7.64
CA THR A 171 -20.09 3.84 8.91
C THR A 171 -21.27 4.78 8.69
N MET A 172 -21.30 5.54 7.58
CA MET A 172 -22.47 6.35 7.20
C MET A 172 -23.70 5.49 6.92
N GLU A 173 -23.56 4.36 6.24
CA GLU A 173 -24.67 3.43 5.99
C GLU A 173 -25.18 2.81 7.31
N LEU A 174 -24.29 2.50 8.24
CA LEU A 174 -24.67 2.01 9.57
C LEU A 174 -25.38 3.07 10.40
N GLU A 175 -24.89 4.32 10.42
CA GLU A 175 -25.54 5.44 11.11
C GLU A 175 -26.93 5.73 10.55
N ALA A 176 -27.11 5.64 9.23
CA ALA A 176 -28.40 5.80 8.58
C ALA A 176 -29.39 4.67 8.92
N ALA A 177 -28.90 3.44 9.11
CA ALA A 177 -29.74 2.25 9.30
C ALA A 177 -29.99 1.88 10.76
N LEU A 178 -29.09 2.22 11.68
CA LEU A 178 -29.11 1.77 13.07
C LEU A 178 -29.26 2.95 14.04
N PRO A 179 -30.44 3.11 14.68
CA PRO A 179 -30.63 4.15 15.70
C PRO A 179 -29.58 4.05 16.81
N GLY A 180 -28.91 5.17 17.09
CA GLY A 180 -27.89 5.27 18.14
C GLY A 180 -26.49 4.81 17.74
N PHE A 181 -26.28 4.31 16.51
CA PHE A 181 -24.94 4.15 15.96
C PHE A 181 -24.38 5.52 15.57
N SER A 182 -23.13 5.82 15.94
CA SER A 182 -22.42 7.01 15.46
C SER A 182 -20.92 6.80 15.58
N ASP A 183 -20.16 7.28 14.60
CA ASP A 183 -18.69 7.24 14.60
C ASP A 183 -18.04 8.55 15.07
N ALA A 184 -18.82 9.48 15.62
CA ALA A 184 -18.36 10.84 15.98
C ALA A 184 -17.14 10.87 16.91
N GLU A 185 -16.98 9.87 17.78
CA GLU A 185 -15.86 9.78 18.72
C GLU A 185 -14.58 9.19 18.11
N CYS A 186 -14.63 8.62 16.90
CA CYS A 186 -13.51 7.88 16.31
C CYS A 186 -12.25 8.75 16.12
N LYS A 187 -12.42 10.05 15.85
CA LYS A 187 -11.30 10.99 15.72
C LYS A 187 -10.63 11.25 17.06
N ALA A 188 -11.40 11.48 18.12
CA ALA A 188 -10.85 11.65 19.47
C ALA A 188 -10.13 10.38 19.92
N LEU A 189 -10.69 9.20 19.63
CA LEU A 189 -10.03 7.92 19.88
C LEU A 189 -8.69 7.80 19.16
N TRP A 190 -8.62 8.15 17.87
CA TRP A 190 -7.35 8.15 17.14
C TRP A 190 -6.32 9.11 17.74
N LEU A 191 -6.75 10.30 18.15
CA LEU A 191 -5.85 11.34 18.66
C LEU A 191 -5.36 11.04 20.07
N ASP A 192 -6.21 10.52 20.95
CA ASP A 192 -5.97 10.54 22.40
C ASP A 192 -5.92 9.15 23.04
N SER A 193 -6.50 8.12 22.42
CA SER A 193 -6.54 6.78 23.03
C SER A 193 -5.15 6.16 23.10
N PRO A 194 -4.74 5.61 24.27
CA PRO A 194 -3.48 4.87 24.41
C PRO A 194 -3.33 3.70 23.43
N VAL A 195 -4.44 3.08 23.02
CA VAL A 195 -4.45 1.95 22.07
C VAL A 195 -3.90 2.36 20.69
N TRP A 196 -4.17 3.60 20.27
CA TRP A 196 -3.80 4.10 18.94
C TRP A 196 -2.49 4.88 18.91
N GLN A 197 -1.97 5.33 20.06
CA GLN A 197 -0.79 6.20 20.09
C GLN A 197 0.45 5.62 19.38
N PRO A 198 0.81 4.33 19.55
CA PRO A 198 1.99 3.82 18.85
C PRO A 198 1.77 3.66 17.34
N THR A 199 0.54 3.34 16.91
CA THR A 199 0.18 3.36 15.47
C THR A 199 0.28 4.77 14.91
N ARG A 200 -0.27 5.75 15.62
CA ARG A 200 -0.20 7.17 15.24
C ARG A 200 1.24 7.64 15.11
N LEU A 201 2.10 7.29 16.06
CA LEU A 201 3.54 7.60 16.00
C LEU A 201 4.19 7.06 14.72
N VAL A 202 3.95 5.80 14.37
CA VAL A 202 4.49 5.19 13.14
C VAL A 202 4.01 5.95 11.90
N ILE A 203 2.71 6.26 11.82
CA ILE A 203 2.12 6.97 10.69
C ILE A 203 2.66 8.40 10.58
N GLU A 204 2.78 9.13 11.68
CA GLU A 204 3.36 10.48 11.70
C GLU A 204 4.83 10.48 11.29
N TYR A 205 5.62 9.49 11.72
CA TYR A 205 6.99 9.33 11.27
C TYR A 205 7.07 9.02 9.76
N LEU A 206 6.20 8.15 9.24
CA LEU A 206 6.14 7.87 7.79
C LEU A 206 5.81 9.12 6.97
N MET A 207 4.90 9.97 7.46
CA MET A 207 4.59 11.25 6.81
C MET A 207 5.72 12.28 6.93
N ALA A 208 6.54 12.19 7.98
CA ALA A 208 7.71 13.04 8.18
C ALA A 208 8.94 12.56 7.41
N ALA A 209 9.01 11.27 7.04
CA ALA A 209 10.10 10.70 6.28
C ALA A 209 10.25 11.39 4.91
N ARG A 210 11.49 11.48 4.43
CA ARG A 210 11.84 12.14 3.15
C ARG A 210 12.58 11.22 2.18
N ASP A 211 12.82 9.98 2.59
CA ASP A 211 13.35 8.94 1.72
C ASP A 211 12.19 8.11 1.16
N TRP A 212 11.94 8.20 -0.15
CA TRP A 212 10.82 7.47 -0.75
C TRP A 212 11.01 5.95 -0.70
N GLY A 213 12.27 5.49 -0.72
CA GLY A 213 12.64 4.08 -0.61
C GLY A 213 12.36 3.55 0.80
N GLU A 214 12.68 4.35 1.82
CA GLU A 214 12.36 4.07 3.23
C GLU A 214 10.85 3.95 3.42
N ILE A 215 10.09 4.94 2.94
CA ILE A 215 8.62 4.95 3.05
C ILE A 215 8.03 3.69 2.43
N ASN A 216 8.40 3.36 1.19
CA ASN A 216 7.90 2.17 0.51
C ASN A 216 8.28 0.87 1.26
N PHE A 217 9.54 0.75 1.69
CA PHE A 217 10.04 -0.42 2.40
C PHE A 217 9.29 -0.64 3.72
N VAL A 218 9.21 0.41 4.55
CA VAL A 218 8.58 0.34 5.86
C VAL A 218 7.09 0.03 5.74
N ILE A 219 6.37 0.69 4.82
CA ILE A 219 4.95 0.42 4.60
C ILE A 219 4.77 -1.04 4.18
N ASN A 220 5.38 -1.47 3.08
CA ASN A 220 5.03 -2.74 2.45
C ASN A 220 5.67 -3.97 3.08
N LEU A 221 6.78 -3.81 3.79
CA LEU A 221 7.56 -4.94 4.32
C LEU A 221 7.68 -4.95 5.85
N ILE A 222 7.15 -3.94 6.55
CA ILE A 222 7.10 -3.91 8.02
C ILE A 222 5.68 -3.62 8.53
N TYR A 223 5.12 -2.44 8.24
CA TYR A 223 3.82 -2.02 8.76
C TYR A 223 2.66 -2.87 8.23
N GLU A 224 2.55 -3.05 6.91
CA GLU A 224 1.46 -3.81 6.30
C GLU A 224 1.50 -5.29 6.70
N PRO A 225 2.65 -5.99 6.63
CA PRO A 225 2.71 -7.40 6.99
C PRO A 225 2.50 -7.63 8.49
N LEU A 226 2.84 -6.67 9.36
CA LEU A 226 2.65 -6.79 10.81
C LEU A 226 1.32 -6.18 11.27
N PHE A 227 1.24 -4.85 11.36
CA PHE A 227 0.10 -4.17 11.96
C PHE A 227 -1.16 -4.31 11.13
N ALA A 228 -1.11 -3.97 9.83
CA ALA A 228 -2.31 -3.96 9.01
C ALA A 228 -2.86 -5.37 8.78
N THR A 229 -1.99 -6.39 8.68
CA THR A 229 -2.42 -7.80 8.59
C THR A 229 -3.10 -8.24 9.88
N LEU A 230 -2.54 -7.92 11.04
CA LEU A 230 -3.18 -8.24 12.31
C LEU A 230 -4.55 -7.56 12.44
N PHE A 231 -4.65 -6.28 12.10
CA PHE A 231 -5.90 -5.53 12.23
C PHE A 231 -6.96 -5.96 11.20
N ASN A 232 -6.59 -6.01 9.92
CA ASN A 232 -7.56 -6.25 8.86
C ASN A 232 -7.85 -7.74 8.63
N ARG A 233 -6.82 -8.61 8.64
CA ARG A 233 -6.99 -10.04 8.37
C ARG A 233 -7.43 -10.77 9.63
N GLU A 234 -6.65 -10.64 10.70
CA GLU A 234 -6.83 -11.46 11.91
C GLU A 234 -7.96 -10.97 12.83
N LEU A 235 -8.22 -9.66 12.85
CA LEU A 235 -9.31 -9.07 13.62
C LEU A 235 -10.56 -8.82 12.76
N LEU A 236 -10.48 -8.00 11.70
CA LEU A 236 -11.66 -7.62 10.94
C LEU A 236 -12.22 -8.78 10.10
N LEU A 237 -11.48 -9.24 9.09
CA LEU A 237 -11.94 -10.23 8.11
C LEU A 237 -12.35 -11.57 8.75
N ARG A 238 -11.54 -12.08 9.68
CA ARG A 238 -11.84 -13.35 10.37
C ARG A 238 -13.03 -13.28 11.33
N CYS A 239 -13.38 -12.09 11.84
CA CYS A 239 -14.45 -11.96 12.83
C CYS A 239 -15.76 -11.44 12.22
N ALA A 240 -15.72 -10.71 11.11
CA ALA A 240 -16.90 -10.08 10.49
C ALA A 240 -18.08 -11.04 10.32
N ALA A 241 -17.88 -12.19 9.66
CA ALA A 241 -18.95 -13.16 9.44
C ALA A 241 -19.56 -13.72 10.74
N ARG A 242 -18.75 -13.94 11.78
CA ARG A 242 -19.22 -14.41 13.10
C ARG A 242 -20.12 -13.39 13.78
N HIS A 243 -19.92 -12.12 13.49
CA HIS A 243 -20.69 -11.01 14.04
C HIS A 243 -21.83 -10.54 13.12
N GLY A 244 -22.15 -11.32 12.08
CA GLY A 244 -23.24 -11.01 11.14
C GLY A 244 -22.88 -9.95 10.09
N ASP A 245 -21.61 -9.60 9.95
CA ASP A 245 -21.16 -8.52 9.07
C ASP A 245 -20.62 -9.05 7.74
N ALA A 246 -21.47 -9.06 6.72
CA ALA A 246 -21.07 -9.43 5.37
C ALA A 246 -20.34 -8.30 4.63
N VAL A 247 -20.54 -7.03 5.03
CA VAL A 247 -20.01 -5.87 4.30
C VAL A 247 -18.56 -5.60 4.66
N ALA A 248 -18.25 -5.55 5.96
CA ALA A 248 -16.86 -5.39 6.41
C ALA A 248 -15.97 -6.53 5.92
N ALA A 249 -16.50 -7.75 5.80
CA ALA A 249 -15.77 -8.88 5.23
C ALA A 249 -15.35 -8.61 3.76
N VAL A 250 -16.23 -8.04 2.94
CA VAL A 250 -15.93 -7.72 1.54
C VAL A 250 -14.92 -6.57 1.43
N ILE A 251 -15.07 -5.51 2.24
CA ILE A 251 -14.12 -4.40 2.29
C ILE A 251 -12.72 -4.91 2.70
N ALA A 252 -12.66 -5.70 3.78
CA ALA A 252 -11.42 -6.25 4.30
C ALA A 252 -10.70 -7.15 3.29
N ALA A 253 -11.45 -8.04 2.62
CA ALA A 253 -10.92 -8.94 1.59
C ALA A 253 -10.38 -8.16 0.38
N GLY A 254 -11.04 -7.07 -0.03
CA GLY A 254 -10.55 -6.16 -1.05
C GLY A 254 -9.20 -5.54 -0.69
N ASN A 255 -9.08 -5.04 0.54
CA ASN A 255 -7.83 -4.46 1.03
C ASN A 255 -6.70 -5.51 1.18
N GLU A 256 -6.98 -6.74 1.60
CA GLU A 256 -5.97 -7.83 1.58
C GLU A 256 -5.46 -8.13 0.17
N LYS A 257 -6.37 -8.11 -0.81
CA LYS A 257 -6.00 -8.31 -2.21
C LYS A 257 -5.05 -7.21 -2.68
N ASP A 258 -5.40 -5.94 -2.45
CA ASP A 258 -4.54 -4.80 -2.79
C ASP A 258 -3.14 -4.95 -2.18
N ARG A 259 -3.06 -5.27 -0.89
CA ARG A 259 -1.78 -5.46 -0.19
C ARG A 259 -0.92 -6.58 -0.76
N THR A 260 -1.54 -7.67 -1.22
CA THR A 260 -0.79 -8.78 -1.85
C THR A 260 -0.06 -8.30 -3.11
N TYR A 261 -0.70 -7.46 -3.93
CA TYR A 261 -0.06 -6.85 -5.10
C TYR A 261 1.12 -5.95 -4.70
N ARG A 262 0.92 -5.10 -3.69
CA ARG A 262 1.95 -4.12 -3.27
C ARG A 262 3.11 -4.75 -2.53
N GLN A 263 2.87 -5.80 -1.73
CA GLN A 263 3.93 -6.59 -1.15
C GLN A 263 4.78 -7.27 -2.23
N SER A 264 4.16 -7.83 -3.27
CA SER A 264 4.87 -8.43 -4.41
C SER A 264 5.76 -7.41 -5.14
N ALA A 265 5.23 -6.21 -5.40
CA ALA A 265 6.00 -5.11 -5.99
C ALA A 265 7.18 -4.69 -5.10
N ALA A 266 6.95 -4.52 -3.79
CA ALA A 266 8.00 -4.15 -2.85
C ALA A 266 9.09 -5.23 -2.74
N LEU A 267 8.73 -6.51 -2.73
CA LEU A 267 9.69 -7.63 -2.77
C LEU A 267 10.54 -7.60 -4.04
N ALA A 268 9.92 -7.40 -5.21
CA ALA A 268 10.63 -7.29 -6.46
C ALA A 268 11.58 -6.08 -6.47
N LEU A 269 11.15 -4.95 -5.92
CA LEU A 269 11.99 -3.75 -5.81
C LEU A 269 13.18 -3.96 -4.88
N VAL A 270 12.99 -4.59 -3.71
CA VAL A 270 14.08 -4.91 -2.80
C VAL A 270 15.10 -5.84 -3.46
N ARG A 271 14.64 -6.92 -4.12
CA ARG A 271 15.52 -7.83 -4.86
C ARG A 271 16.27 -7.10 -5.96
N PHE A 272 15.59 -6.21 -6.69
CA PHE A 272 16.20 -5.39 -7.71
C PHE A 272 17.33 -4.53 -7.14
N VAL A 273 17.06 -3.70 -6.12
CA VAL A 273 18.10 -2.81 -5.56
C VAL A 273 19.23 -3.59 -4.89
N MET A 274 18.95 -4.72 -4.24
CA MET A 274 20.00 -5.57 -3.67
C MET A 274 20.96 -6.13 -4.73
N ALA A 275 20.48 -6.35 -5.97
CA ALA A 275 21.32 -6.76 -7.09
C ALA A 275 22.11 -5.59 -7.73
N GLN A 276 21.75 -4.33 -7.44
CA GLN A 276 22.43 -3.15 -8.00
C GLN A 276 23.64 -2.70 -7.18
N ASP A 277 23.55 -2.70 -5.84
CA ASP A 277 24.62 -2.23 -4.97
C ASP A 277 24.58 -2.96 -3.62
N ALA A 278 25.71 -3.52 -3.19
CA ALA A 278 25.83 -4.22 -1.92
C ALA A 278 25.55 -3.32 -0.70
N HIS A 279 25.74 -2.00 -0.82
CA HIS A 279 25.41 -1.02 0.21
C HIS A 279 23.91 -0.99 0.54
N ASN A 280 23.03 -1.33 -0.42
CA ASN A 280 21.58 -1.31 -0.20
C ASN A 280 21.15 -2.29 0.89
N ALA A 281 21.83 -3.43 1.03
CA ALA A 281 21.55 -4.36 2.12
C ALA A 281 21.78 -3.70 3.50
N LEU A 282 22.80 -2.84 3.64
CA LEU A 282 23.06 -2.12 4.88
C LEU A 282 21.96 -1.11 5.18
N VAL A 283 21.52 -0.34 4.16
CA VAL A 283 20.43 0.63 4.27
C VAL A 283 19.13 -0.06 4.69
N LEU A 284 18.75 -1.14 4.00
CA LEU A 284 17.52 -1.89 4.29
C LEU A 284 17.55 -2.50 5.69
N ASN A 285 18.68 -3.07 6.13
CA ASN A 285 18.81 -3.60 7.49
C ASN A 285 18.76 -2.48 8.56
N ALA A 286 19.29 -1.30 8.26
CA ALA A 286 19.20 -0.15 9.17
C ALA A 286 17.75 0.31 9.34
N TRP A 287 16.99 0.46 8.26
CA TRP A 287 15.56 0.75 8.33
C TRP A 287 14.79 -0.35 9.06
N LEU A 288 15.09 -1.61 8.77
CA LEU A 288 14.46 -2.74 9.45
C LEU A 288 14.69 -2.68 10.97
N ALA A 289 15.92 -2.41 11.41
CA ALA A 289 16.26 -2.26 12.82
C ALA A 289 15.56 -1.06 13.48
N GLN A 290 15.45 0.06 12.78
CA GLN A 290 14.83 1.29 13.27
C GLN A 290 13.31 1.15 13.42
N TRP A 291 12.63 0.61 12.41
CA TRP A 291 11.18 0.66 12.31
C TRP A 291 10.46 -0.54 12.93
N THR A 292 11.11 -1.71 12.97
CA THR A 292 10.49 -2.93 13.53
C THR A 292 10.01 -2.74 14.97
N PRO A 293 10.80 -2.17 15.91
CA PRO A 293 10.35 -1.96 17.28
C PRO A 293 9.11 -1.06 17.40
N LEU A 294 9.02 -0.01 16.56
CA LEU A 294 7.89 0.92 16.54
C LEU A 294 6.61 0.23 16.06
N VAL A 295 6.71 -0.55 14.98
CA VAL A 295 5.57 -1.30 14.44
C VAL A 295 5.13 -2.41 15.38
N LEU A 296 6.06 -3.10 16.05
CA LEU A 296 5.72 -4.11 17.06
C LEU A 296 5.05 -3.51 18.30
N ALA A 297 5.43 -2.28 18.70
CA ALA A 297 4.72 -1.56 19.74
C ALA A 297 3.26 -1.28 19.31
N ALA A 298 3.04 -0.85 18.06
CA ALA A 298 1.69 -0.69 17.51
C ALA A 298 0.88 -1.99 17.49
N VAL A 299 1.50 -3.11 17.06
CA VAL A 299 0.91 -4.45 17.12
C VAL A 299 0.50 -4.82 18.55
N GLN A 300 1.35 -4.55 19.54
CA GLN A 300 1.07 -4.89 20.93
C GLN A 300 -0.11 -4.07 21.51
N HIS A 301 -0.22 -2.79 21.16
CA HIS A 301 -1.20 -1.91 21.79
C HIS A 301 -2.64 -2.12 21.30
N ILE A 302 -2.83 -2.80 20.16
CA ILE A 302 -4.17 -3.20 19.70
C ILE A 302 -4.67 -4.51 20.32
N ALA A 303 -3.90 -5.15 21.22
CA ALA A 303 -4.32 -6.37 21.90
C ALA A 303 -5.70 -6.28 22.60
N PRO A 304 -6.07 -5.17 23.27
CA PRO A 304 -7.39 -5.06 23.90
C PRO A 304 -8.55 -5.18 22.92
N LEU A 305 -8.34 -4.87 21.63
CA LEU A 305 -9.40 -4.94 20.61
C LEU A 305 -9.84 -6.38 20.31
N PHE A 306 -9.02 -7.38 20.62
CA PHE A 306 -9.38 -8.78 20.40
C PHE A 306 -10.36 -9.30 21.44
N VAL A 307 -10.43 -8.67 22.62
CA VAL A 307 -11.25 -9.13 23.74
C VAL A 307 -12.73 -9.01 23.40
N GLY A 308 -13.43 -10.14 23.38
CA GLY A 308 -14.87 -10.21 23.09
C GLY A 308 -15.25 -10.12 21.61
N LEU A 309 -14.30 -9.84 20.71
CA LEU A 309 -14.52 -9.83 19.25
C LEU A 309 -13.95 -11.10 18.59
N SER A 310 -12.74 -11.51 18.97
CA SER A 310 -12.08 -12.62 18.29
C SER A 310 -12.33 -13.95 18.99
N ALA A 311 -12.55 -15.01 18.20
CA ALA A 311 -12.54 -16.38 18.69
C ALA A 311 -11.13 -16.91 18.97
N GLN A 312 -10.11 -16.32 18.34
CA GLN A 312 -8.70 -16.63 18.59
C GLN A 312 -8.10 -15.61 19.57
N PRO A 313 -7.25 -16.03 20.52
CA PRO A 313 -6.53 -15.09 21.37
C PRO A 313 -5.61 -14.17 20.55
N PHE A 314 -5.45 -12.92 21.02
CA PHE A 314 -4.52 -11.94 20.42
C PHE A 314 -3.12 -12.53 20.19
N GLU A 315 -2.58 -13.22 21.20
CA GLU A 315 -1.22 -13.74 21.14
C GLU A 315 -1.04 -14.78 20.02
N SER A 316 -2.04 -15.61 19.77
CA SER A 316 -2.02 -16.56 18.66
C SER A 316 -2.04 -15.85 17.30
N ALA A 317 -2.88 -14.82 17.16
CA ALA A 317 -2.93 -14.00 15.94
C ALA A 317 -1.60 -13.25 15.70
N ARG A 318 -1.04 -12.65 16.75
CA ARG A 318 0.27 -11.98 16.73
C ARG A 318 1.38 -12.94 16.31
N GLN A 319 1.42 -14.15 16.86
CA GLN A 319 2.42 -15.17 16.51
C GLN A 319 2.35 -15.57 15.04
N VAL A 320 1.16 -15.76 14.48
CA VAL A 320 0.97 -16.06 13.06
C VAL A 320 1.57 -14.95 12.20
N VAL A 321 1.18 -13.70 12.48
CA VAL A 321 1.61 -12.54 11.71
C VAL A 321 3.12 -12.30 11.80
N VAL A 322 3.70 -12.40 13.01
CA VAL A 322 5.15 -12.26 13.22
C VAL A 322 5.92 -13.38 12.55
N ARG A 323 5.42 -14.63 12.58
CA ARG A 323 6.04 -15.75 11.87
C ARG A 323 6.05 -15.52 10.36
N ASP A 324 4.91 -15.14 9.78
CA ASP A 324 4.79 -14.90 8.34
C ASP A 324 5.72 -13.75 7.90
N TRP A 325 5.80 -12.67 8.69
CA TRP A 325 6.73 -11.57 8.44
C TRP A 325 8.20 -11.98 8.56
N ARG A 326 8.58 -12.82 9.53
CA ARG A 326 9.95 -13.33 9.63
C ARG A 326 10.34 -14.18 8.43
N ALA A 327 9.42 -15.01 7.94
CA ALA A 327 9.64 -15.80 6.73
C ALA A 327 9.91 -14.88 5.52
N LEU A 328 9.14 -13.80 5.40
CA LEU A 328 9.34 -12.76 4.37
C LEU A 328 10.73 -12.10 4.46
N MET A 329 11.16 -11.73 5.67
CA MET A 329 12.48 -11.10 5.87
C MET A 329 13.63 -12.06 5.57
N LEU A 330 13.48 -13.34 5.96
CA LEU A 330 14.45 -14.39 5.66
C LEU A 330 14.57 -14.65 4.17
N GLU A 331 13.46 -14.65 3.43
CA GLU A 331 13.43 -14.79 1.96
C GLU A 331 14.23 -13.69 1.27
N LEU A 332 14.18 -12.46 1.80
CA LEU A 332 14.96 -11.32 1.30
C LEU A 332 16.42 -11.32 1.75
N GLY A 333 16.84 -12.25 2.62
CA GLY A 333 18.18 -12.25 3.21
C GLY A 333 18.43 -11.07 4.17
N LEU A 334 17.37 -10.47 4.73
CA LEU A 334 17.48 -9.37 5.68
C LEU A 334 17.60 -9.92 7.11
N SER A 335 18.55 -9.36 7.85
CA SER A 335 18.99 -9.84 9.18
C SER A 335 18.40 -8.97 10.30
N GLY A 336 17.11 -8.61 10.19
CA GLY A 336 16.42 -7.72 11.12
C GLY A 336 16.51 -8.13 12.59
N PRO A 337 16.09 -7.25 13.52
CA PRO A 337 16.27 -7.48 14.96
C PRO A 337 15.60 -8.78 15.40
N VAL A 338 16.24 -9.50 16.33
CA VAL A 338 15.67 -10.71 16.95
C VAL A 338 14.44 -10.31 17.75
N VAL A 339 13.26 -10.52 17.16
CA VAL A 339 11.99 -10.27 17.84
C VAL A 339 11.74 -11.43 18.81
N ALA A 340 11.53 -11.16 20.09
CA ALA A 340 11.06 -12.19 21.02
C ALA A 340 9.62 -12.58 20.63
N VAL A 341 9.35 -13.89 20.51
CA VAL A 341 8.01 -14.41 20.25
C VAL A 341 7.15 -14.12 21.47
#